data_AF-A0A1V1PFT8-F1
#
_entry.id   AF-A0A1V1PFT8-F1
#
_cell.length_a   1.000
_cell.length_b   1.000
_cell.length_c   1.000
_cell.angle_alpha   90.00
_cell.angle_beta   90.00
_cell.angle_gamma   90.00
#
_symmetry.space_group_name_H-M   'P 1'
#
loop_
_entity.id
_entity.type
_entity.pdbx_description
1 polymer ?
#
loop_
_entity_poly.entity_id
_entity_poly.type
_entity_poly.pdbx_seq_one_letter_code
_entity_poly.pdbx_strand_id
1 'polypeptide(L)'
;MDRWIMLQLLGYIVQICHKQRAENKQQRQEKRDKNKLANRPENEGIKTEYLYPIIPVVFYHGKTRWKVNDFSELFQGNIDTKYFPDFTYELINLADYQDEYFKGNVIARVALMAMKHYFLDDYNEKVPQILDLLASLLENYESEIAFIEALMRYLSTRKPCDKEWLKTNLNKLFKEKGEQVMNSIADIWIEEGRIEEARTSIIDVLKLKYANISQSITTMLQNIQDHNELRILRREAVLARNLSEFQTRLNAYQRV
;
A
#
# COMPACT_ATOMS: atom_id res chain seq x y z
N MET A 1 2.07 -10.67 12.24
CA MET A 1 2.14 -11.24 10.88
C MET A 1 0.73 -11.56 10.45
N ASP A 2 0.35 -11.23 9.22
CA ASP A 2 -1.05 -11.35 8.80
C ASP A 2 -1.41 -12.81 8.51
N ARG A 3 -2.19 -13.41 9.42
CA ARG A 3 -2.67 -14.79 9.27
C ARG A 3 -3.61 -14.92 8.07
N TRP A 4 -4.20 -13.83 7.57
CA TRP A 4 -5.25 -13.84 6.56
C TRP A 4 -4.76 -13.83 5.11
N ILE A 5 -3.44 -13.85 4.87
CA ILE A 5 -2.89 -13.71 3.52
C ILE A 5 -3.45 -14.74 2.53
N MET A 6 -3.60 -16.01 2.94
CA MET A 6 -4.14 -17.04 2.05
C MET A 6 -5.58 -16.73 1.63
N LEU A 7 -6.40 -16.20 2.55
CA LEU A 7 -7.77 -15.79 2.25
C LEU A 7 -7.79 -14.57 1.32
N GLN A 8 -6.89 -13.61 1.54
CA GLN A 8 -6.73 -12.45 0.67
C GLN A 8 -6.31 -12.86 -0.75
N LEU A 9 -5.32 -13.76 -0.88
CA LEU A 9 -4.86 -14.29 -2.16
C LEU A 9 -5.97 -15.03 -2.90
N LEU A 10 -6.75 -15.87 -2.21
CA LEU A 10 -7.93 -16.50 -2.78
C LEU A 10 -8.92 -15.46 -3.31
N GLY A 11 -9.16 -14.39 -2.55
CA GLY A 11 -9.98 -13.26 -2.97
C GLY A 11 -9.50 -12.63 -4.29
N TYR A 12 -8.20 -12.35 -4.41
CA TYR A 12 -7.62 -11.82 -5.64
C TYR A 12 -7.70 -12.79 -6.81
N ILE A 13 -7.40 -14.08 -6.59
CA ILE A 13 -7.52 -15.13 -7.62
C ILE A 13 -8.95 -15.15 -8.18
N VAL A 14 -9.96 -15.16 -7.32
CA VAL A 14 -11.37 -15.17 -7.72
C VAL A 14 -11.73 -13.90 -8.50
N GLN A 15 -11.32 -12.72 -8.02
CA GLN A 15 -11.59 -11.44 -8.69
C GLN A 15 -10.99 -11.38 -10.10
N ILE A 16 -9.74 -11.80 -10.25
CA ILE A 16 -9.06 -11.84 -11.56
C ILE A 16 -9.76 -12.83 -12.50
N CYS A 17 -10.10 -14.03 -12.01
CA CYS A 17 -10.88 -15.01 -12.76
C CYS A 17 -12.24 -14.45 -13.20
N HIS A 18 -12.95 -13.73 -12.34
CA HIS A 18 -14.21 -13.08 -12.70
C HIS A 18 -14.04 -12.02 -13.79
N LYS A 19 -12.98 -11.20 -13.70
CA LYS A 19 -12.66 -10.21 -14.73
C LYS A 19 -12.39 -10.88 -16.09
N GLN A 20 -11.57 -11.93 -16.12
CA GLN A 20 -11.29 -12.68 -17.35
C GLN A 20 -12.58 -13.29 -17.94
N ARG A 21 -13.47 -13.84 -17.11
CA ARG A 21 -14.77 -14.37 -17.57
C ARG A 21 -15.66 -13.31 -18.18
N ALA A 22 -15.66 -12.10 -17.62
CA ALA A 22 -16.42 -10.98 -18.18
C ALA A 22 -15.90 -10.58 -19.56
N GLU A 23 -14.58 -10.46 -19.72
CA GLU A 23 -13.92 -10.17 -21.00
C GLU A 23 -14.20 -11.27 -22.02
N ASN A 24 -14.06 -12.55 -21.63
CA ASN A 24 -14.36 -13.69 -22.49
C ASN A 24 -15.84 -13.69 -22.94
N LYS A 25 -16.77 -13.36 -22.04
CA LYS A 25 -18.20 -13.26 -22.35
C LYS A 25 -18.47 -12.18 -23.40
N GLN A 26 -17.83 -11.02 -23.27
CA GLN A 26 -17.94 -9.94 -24.24
C GLN A 26 -17.42 -10.37 -25.62
N GLN A 27 -16.22 -10.96 -25.67
CA GLN A 27 -15.63 -11.44 -26.93
C GLN A 27 -16.52 -12.49 -27.63
N ARG A 28 -17.14 -13.39 -26.85
CA ARG A 28 -18.11 -14.35 -27.39
C ARG A 28 -19.33 -13.66 -27.96
N GLN A 29 -19.89 -12.67 -27.26
CA GLN A 29 -21.05 -11.92 -27.73
C GLN A 29 -20.75 -11.21 -29.06
N GLU A 30 -19.61 -10.52 -29.14
CA GLU A 30 -19.16 -9.87 -30.37
C GLU A 30 -18.98 -10.87 -31.53
N LYS A 31 -18.48 -12.07 -31.24
CA LYS A 31 -18.35 -13.14 -32.25
C LYS A 31 -19.71 -13.65 -32.73
N ARG A 32 -20.67 -13.82 -31.79
CA ARG A 32 -22.05 -14.21 -32.11
C ARG A 32 -22.73 -13.18 -33.00
N ASP A 33 -22.58 -11.91 -32.68
CA ASP A 33 -23.19 -10.81 -33.44
C ASP A 33 -22.59 -10.72 -34.84
N LYS A 34 -21.26 -10.91 -34.97
CA LYS A 34 -20.59 -11.03 -36.28
C LYS A 34 -21.07 -12.23 -37.09
N ASN A 35 -21.25 -13.39 -36.46
CA ASN A 35 -21.76 -14.60 -37.12
C ASN A 35 -23.20 -14.39 -37.61
N LYS A 36 -24.06 -13.76 -36.79
CA LYS A 36 -25.42 -13.38 -37.19
C LYS A 36 -25.44 -12.46 -38.40
N LEU A 37 -24.62 -11.41 -38.41
CA LEU A 37 -24.54 -10.48 -39.54
C LEU A 37 -24.05 -11.16 -40.83
N ALA A 38 -23.20 -12.19 -40.70
CA ALA A 38 -22.68 -12.96 -41.81
C ALA A 38 -23.57 -14.15 -42.22
N ASN A 39 -24.78 -14.31 -41.65
CA ASN A 39 -25.67 -15.46 -41.85
C ASN A 39 -25.00 -16.82 -41.59
N ARG A 40 -24.12 -16.87 -40.59
CA ARG A 40 -23.42 -18.09 -40.12
C ARG A 40 -24.04 -18.62 -38.83
N PRO A 41 -23.86 -19.90 -38.49
CA PRO A 41 -24.27 -20.43 -37.19
C PRO A 41 -23.68 -19.59 -36.04
N GLU A 42 -24.51 -19.18 -35.07
CA GLU A 42 -24.13 -18.23 -34.01
C GLU A 42 -22.88 -18.66 -33.23
N ASN A 43 -22.73 -19.97 -32.98
CA ASN A 43 -21.60 -20.52 -32.23
C ASN A 43 -20.39 -20.92 -33.08
N GLU A 44 -20.40 -20.66 -34.39
CA GLU A 44 -19.29 -21.03 -35.26
C GLU A 44 -17.99 -20.31 -34.86
N GLY A 45 -16.93 -21.09 -34.62
CA GLY A 45 -15.62 -20.58 -34.20
C GLY A 45 -15.55 -20.07 -32.75
N ILE A 46 -16.60 -20.28 -31.94
CA ILE A 46 -16.55 -20.02 -30.49
C ILE A 46 -15.98 -21.25 -29.78
N LYS A 47 -14.81 -21.09 -29.14
CA LYS A 47 -14.15 -22.16 -28.39
C LYS A 47 -14.68 -22.26 -26.96
N THR A 48 -14.48 -23.42 -26.34
CA THR A 48 -14.69 -23.64 -24.90
C THR A 48 -13.86 -22.64 -24.10
N GLU A 49 -14.46 -22.10 -23.05
CA GLU A 49 -13.83 -21.12 -22.16
C GLU A 49 -12.79 -21.77 -21.26
N TYR A 50 -11.61 -21.16 -21.17
CA TYR A 50 -10.56 -21.48 -20.21
C TYR A 50 -10.09 -20.20 -19.52
N LEU A 51 -9.54 -20.35 -18.32
CA LEU A 51 -8.92 -19.27 -17.55
C LEU A 51 -7.41 -19.46 -17.55
N TYR A 52 -6.68 -18.35 -17.49
CA TYR A 52 -5.23 -18.39 -17.31
C TYR A 52 -4.90 -18.74 -15.85
N PRO A 53 -3.88 -19.58 -15.61
CA PRO A 53 -3.41 -19.86 -14.27
C PRO A 53 -2.85 -18.59 -13.63
N ILE A 54 -3.13 -18.40 -12.35
CA ILE A 54 -2.63 -17.27 -11.55
C ILE A 54 -1.56 -17.82 -10.62
N ILE A 55 -0.37 -17.20 -10.64
CA ILE A 55 0.73 -17.51 -9.73
C ILE A 55 0.77 -16.41 -8.68
N PRO A 56 0.33 -16.67 -7.44
CA PRO A 56 0.39 -15.69 -6.38
C PRO A 56 1.84 -15.54 -5.90
N VAL A 57 2.33 -14.30 -5.82
CA VAL A 57 3.67 -13.99 -5.33
C VAL A 57 3.55 -12.99 -4.18
N VAL A 58 4.21 -13.30 -3.07
CA VAL A 58 4.23 -12.46 -1.86
C VAL A 58 5.66 -11.97 -1.64
N PHE A 59 5.86 -10.67 -1.72
CA PHE A 59 7.11 -10.03 -1.33
C PHE A 59 7.09 -9.75 0.17
N TYR A 60 8.00 -10.39 0.91
CA TYR A 60 8.17 -10.16 2.33
C TYR A 60 9.42 -9.33 2.61
N HIS A 61 9.26 -8.32 3.45
CA HIS A 61 10.36 -7.44 3.85
C HIS A 61 10.29 -7.08 5.34
N GLY A 62 9.64 -7.87 6.19
CA GLY A 62 9.52 -7.53 7.62
C GLY A 62 10.70 -7.99 8.49
N LYS A 63 10.74 -7.53 9.75
CA LYS A 63 11.81 -7.86 10.71
C LYS A 63 11.84 -9.31 11.19
N THR A 64 10.72 -10.02 11.09
CA THR A 64 10.53 -11.34 11.71
C THR A 64 10.56 -12.44 10.67
N ARG A 65 10.88 -13.68 11.03
CA ARG A 65 10.76 -14.77 10.06
C ARG A 65 9.30 -14.94 9.60
N TRP A 66 9.07 -15.01 8.29
CA TRP A 66 7.76 -15.35 7.75
C TRP A 66 7.43 -16.82 7.99
N LYS A 67 6.28 -17.08 8.62
CA LYS A 67 5.73 -18.43 8.75
C LYS A 67 4.68 -18.62 7.65
N VAL A 68 4.99 -19.48 6.68
CA VAL A 68 4.01 -19.96 5.71
C VAL A 68 3.01 -20.84 6.46
N ASN A 69 1.71 -20.52 6.33
CA ASN A 69 0.63 -21.32 6.90
C ASN A 69 -0.23 -21.82 5.73
N ASP A 70 -0.70 -23.05 5.83
CA ASP A 70 -1.66 -23.59 4.88
C ASP A 70 -3.02 -22.92 5.04
N PHE A 71 -3.83 -22.93 3.96
CA PHE A 71 -5.18 -22.36 4.02
C PHE A 71 -6.04 -23.02 5.11
N SER A 72 -5.79 -24.30 5.39
CA SER A 72 -6.51 -25.05 6.41
C SER A 72 -6.26 -24.55 7.83
N GLU A 73 -5.10 -23.95 8.10
CA GLU A 73 -4.76 -23.39 9.42
C GLU A 73 -5.66 -22.20 9.80
N LEU A 74 -6.47 -21.66 8.89
CA LEU A 74 -7.42 -20.59 9.19
C LEU A 74 -8.68 -21.07 9.91
N PHE A 75 -8.97 -22.37 9.87
CA PHE A 75 -10.21 -22.95 10.36
C PHE A 75 -9.98 -23.76 11.64
N GLN A 76 -11.01 -23.87 12.47
CA GLN A 76 -11.00 -24.69 13.68
C GLN A 76 -11.93 -25.90 13.52
N GLY A 77 -11.56 -27.02 14.16
CA GLY A 77 -12.38 -28.24 14.21
C GLY A 77 -11.81 -29.40 13.38
N ASN A 78 -12.60 -30.47 13.25
CA ASN A 78 -12.26 -31.60 12.41
C ASN A 78 -12.57 -31.26 10.95
N ILE A 79 -11.53 -31.03 10.16
CA ILE A 79 -11.61 -30.44 8.83
C ILE A 79 -11.26 -31.50 7.78
N ASP A 80 -12.15 -31.68 6.81
CA ASP A 80 -11.86 -32.46 5.60
C ASP A 80 -11.31 -31.52 4.52
N THR A 81 -9.99 -31.63 4.27
CA THR A 81 -9.26 -30.75 3.35
C THR A 81 -9.69 -30.87 1.89
N LYS A 82 -10.45 -31.92 1.51
CA LYS A 82 -10.93 -32.09 0.13
C LYS A 82 -11.92 -31.00 -0.32
N TYR A 83 -12.52 -30.28 0.63
CA TYR A 83 -13.41 -29.15 0.35
C TYR A 83 -12.68 -27.81 0.30
N PHE A 84 -11.36 -27.80 0.51
CA PHE A 84 -10.57 -26.58 0.47
C PHE A 84 -9.98 -26.38 -0.93
N PRO A 85 -9.84 -25.11 -1.35
CA PRO A 85 -9.13 -24.80 -2.58
C PRO A 85 -7.67 -25.29 -2.47
N ASP A 86 -7.21 -25.99 -3.50
CA ASP A 86 -5.83 -26.41 -3.64
C ASP A 86 -5.03 -25.30 -4.34
N PHE A 87 -4.34 -24.49 -3.56
CA PHE A 87 -3.46 -23.43 -4.06
C PHE A 87 -2.38 -23.08 -3.04
N THR A 88 -1.31 -22.46 -3.54
CA THR A 88 -0.20 -21.94 -2.75
C THR A 88 0.29 -20.60 -3.34
N TYR A 89 1.36 -20.06 -2.77
CA TYR A 89 2.00 -18.84 -3.24
C TYR A 89 3.52 -18.95 -3.14
N GLU A 90 4.20 -18.22 -4.02
CA GLU A 90 5.63 -18.02 -3.95
C GLU A 90 5.94 -16.91 -2.95
N LEU A 91 6.74 -17.23 -1.93
CA LEU A 91 7.22 -16.25 -0.97
C LEU A 91 8.62 -15.79 -1.35
N ILE A 92 8.76 -14.51 -1.65
CA ILE A 92 10.07 -13.87 -1.89
C ILE A 92 10.40 -13.02 -0.67
N ASN A 93 11.28 -13.54 0.19
CA ASN A 93 11.88 -12.75 1.26
C ASN A 93 13.00 -11.87 0.69
N LEU A 94 12.78 -10.55 0.68
CA LEU A 94 13.72 -9.61 0.08
C LEU A 94 15.08 -9.57 0.79
N ALA A 95 15.10 -9.85 2.10
CA ALA A 95 16.35 -9.89 2.87
C ALA A 95 17.32 -10.98 2.37
N ASP A 96 16.79 -12.08 1.82
CA ASP A 96 17.59 -13.21 1.32
C ASP A 96 18.05 -13.03 -0.14
N TYR A 97 17.55 -11.99 -0.81
CA TYR A 97 17.76 -11.76 -2.23
C TYR A 97 18.98 -10.87 -2.47
N GLN A 98 19.84 -11.22 -3.44
CA GLN A 98 21.01 -10.39 -3.78
C GLN A 98 20.61 -9.17 -4.62
N ASP A 99 21.32 -8.05 -4.44
CA ASP A 99 20.96 -6.78 -5.07
C ASP A 99 21.04 -6.84 -6.60
N GLU A 100 21.97 -7.64 -7.13
CA GLU A 100 22.24 -7.81 -8.55
C GLU A 100 21.08 -8.50 -9.30
N TYR A 101 20.21 -9.18 -8.58
CA TYR A 101 19.05 -9.86 -9.15
C TYR A 101 17.84 -8.93 -9.30
N PHE A 102 17.84 -7.73 -8.69
CA PHE A 102 16.83 -6.72 -9.01
C PHE A 102 17.15 -6.08 -10.37
N LYS A 103 16.48 -6.58 -11.41
CA LYS A 103 16.66 -6.13 -12.81
C LYS A 103 15.31 -5.75 -13.43
N GLY A 104 15.37 -5.10 -14.60
CA GLY A 104 14.18 -4.74 -15.37
C GLY A 104 13.67 -3.35 -15.04
N ASN A 105 12.37 -3.23 -14.77
CA ASN A 105 11.71 -1.96 -14.54
C ASN A 105 12.33 -1.19 -13.34
N VAL A 106 12.63 0.08 -13.58
CA VAL A 106 13.33 0.97 -12.63
C VAL A 106 12.53 1.17 -11.34
N ILE A 107 11.23 1.43 -11.45
CA ILE A 107 10.32 1.66 -10.32
C ILE A 107 10.27 0.43 -9.44
N ALA A 108 10.01 -0.74 -10.04
CA ALA A 108 9.96 -2.00 -9.31
C ALA A 108 11.30 -2.30 -8.61
N ARG A 109 12.42 -2.09 -9.32
CA ARG A 109 13.77 -2.28 -8.77
C ARG A 109 14.00 -1.38 -7.55
N VAL A 110 13.76 -0.07 -7.68
CA VAL A 110 13.95 0.90 -6.60
C VAL A 110 13.02 0.61 -5.42
N ALA A 111 11.75 0.31 -5.68
CA ALA A 111 10.78 -0.02 -4.64
C ALA A 111 11.19 -1.26 -3.82
N LEU A 112 11.57 -2.35 -4.51
CA LEU A 112 11.97 -3.59 -3.85
C LEU A 112 13.30 -3.43 -3.07
N MET A 113 14.28 -2.70 -3.62
CA MET A 113 15.52 -2.40 -2.90
C MET A 113 15.25 -1.52 -1.66
N ALA A 114 14.39 -0.50 -1.78
CA ALA A 114 14.00 0.32 -0.63
C ALA A 114 13.34 -0.53 0.46
N MET A 115 12.40 -1.40 0.09
CA MET A 115 11.74 -2.33 1.03
C MET A 115 12.73 -3.31 1.68
N LYS A 116 13.66 -3.87 0.89
CA LYS A 116 14.71 -4.78 1.39
C LYS A 116 15.54 -4.12 2.48
N HIS A 117 16.14 -2.98 2.18
CA HIS A 117 17.12 -2.34 3.07
C HIS A 117 16.46 -1.60 4.24
N TYR A 118 15.15 -1.35 4.20
CA TYR A 118 14.42 -0.61 5.24
C TYR A 118 14.66 -1.14 6.66
N PHE A 119 14.70 -2.47 6.83
CA PHE A 119 14.89 -3.11 8.13
C PHE A 119 16.30 -3.61 8.39
N LEU A 120 17.21 -3.51 7.41
CA LEU A 120 18.60 -3.91 7.55
C LEU A 120 19.44 -2.80 8.18
N ASP A 121 20.60 -3.19 8.72
CA ASP A 121 21.52 -2.25 9.37
C ASP A 121 22.24 -1.34 8.36
N ASP A 122 22.31 -1.75 7.09
CA ASP A 122 22.94 -1.03 5.98
C ASP A 122 22.07 0.09 5.37
N TYR A 123 20.85 0.32 5.90
CA TYR A 123 19.89 1.30 5.38
C TYR A 123 20.49 2.67 5.07
N ASN A 124 21.26 3.25 6.00
CA ASN A 124 21.81 4.61 5.84
C ASN A 124 22.82 4.69 4.71
N GLU A 125 23.50 3.57 4.40
CA GLU A 125 24.45 3.46 3.31
C GLU A 125 23.74 3.19 1.97
N LYS A 126 22.71 2.34 2.00
CA LYS A 126 22.00 1.86 0.80
C LYS A 126 20.96 2.84 0.27
N VAL A 127 20.29 3.60 1.14
CA VAL A 127 19.29 4.59 0.71
C VAL A 127 19.87 5.63 -0.25
N PRO A 128 21.02 6.27 0.01
CA PRO A 128 21.66 7.13 -0.98
C PRO A 128 21.89 6.45 -2.34
N GLN A 129 22.32 5.19 -2.35
CA GLN A 129 22.55 4.42 -3.58
C GLN A 129 21.24 4.14 -4.34
N ILE A 130 20.16 3.86 -3.62
CA ILE A 130 18.82 3.66 -4.19
C ILE A 130 18.29 4.96 -4.80
N LEU A 131 18.48 6.09 -4.12
CA LEU A 131 18.09 7.41 -4.64
C LEU A 131 18.95 7.83 -5.85
N ASP A 132 20.24 7.50 -5.87
CA ASP A 132 21.12 7.71 -7.02
C ASP A 132 20.70 6.85 -8.22
N LEU A 133 20.35 5.58 -7.98
CA LEU A 133 19.78 4.70 -9.00
C LEU A 133 18.48 5.27 -9.58
N LEU A 134 17.61 5.79 -8.70
CA LEU A 134 16.37 6.45 -9.12
C LEU A 134 16.66 7.70 -9.97
N ALA A 135 17.58 8.56 -9.52
CA ALA A 135 17.97 9.77 -10.23
C ALA A 135 18.60 9.50 -11.59
N SER A 136 19.42 8.45 -11.70
CA SER A 136 20.12 8.09 -12.94
C SER A 136 19.22 7.42 -13.97
N LEU A 137 18.13 6.77 -13.55
CA LEU A 137 17.25 6.00 -14.42
C LEU A 137 15.89 6.66 -14.68
N LEU A 138 15.51 7.69 -13.92
CA LEU A 138 14.31 8.49 -14.20
C LEU A 138 14.56 9.47 -15.33
N GLU A 139 14.03 9.14 -16.51
CA GLU A 139 14.03 10.04 -17.66
C GLU A 139 13.07 11.23 -17.45
N ASN A 140 11.87 10.96 -16.94
CA ASN A 140 10.83 11.95 -16.65
C ASN A 140 10.31 11.79 -15.20
N TYR A 141 10.64 12.73 -14.31
CA TYR A 141 10.21 12.69 -12.91
C TYR A 141 8.75 13.12 -12.73
N GLU A 142 8.21 13.94 -13.65
CA GLU A 142 6.84 14.46 -13.54
C GLU A 142 5.81 13.33 -13.69
N SER A 143 6.06 12.39 -14.63
CA SER A 143 5.17 11.23 -14.82
C SER A 143 5.22 10.26 -13.64
N GLU A 144 6.31 10.26 -12.87
CA GLU A 144 6.55 9.32 -11.76
C GLU A 144 6.45 9.99 -10.38
N ILE A 145 5.92 11.22 -10.31
CA ILE A 145 5.95 12.00 -9.07
C ILE A 145 5.24 11.31 -7.91
N ALA A 146 4.13 10.63 -8.19
CA ALA A 146 3.38 9.85 -7.20
C ALA A 146 4.22 8.69 -6.62
N PHE A 147 5.05 8.06 -7.45
CA PHE A 147 5.97 7.02 -6.99
C PHE A 147 7.08 7.62 -6.12
N ILE A 148 7.70 8.71 -6.56
CA ILE A 148 8.77 9.38 -5.81
C ILE A 148 8.22 9.84 -4.45
N GLU A 149 7.05 10.46 -4.42
CA GLU A 149 6.35 10.84 -3.19
C GLU A 149 6.15 9.63 -2.26
N ALA A 150 5.60 8.53 -2.77
CA ALA A 150 5.35 7.33 -1.98
C ALA A 150 6.65 6.72 -1.42
N LEU A 151 7.71 6.67 -2.24
CA LEU A 151 9.03 6.20 -1.83
C LEU A 151 9.61 7.09 -0.72
N MET A 152 9.54 8.40 -0.89
CA MET A 152 10.12 9.34 0.06
C MET A 152 9.35 9.38 1.37
N ARG A 153 8.02 9.29 1.31
CA ARG A 153 7.17 9.07 2.49
C ARG A 153 7.61 7.79 3.22
N TYR A 154 7.74 6.68 2.49
CA TYR A 154 8.14 5.40 3.07
C TYR A 154 9.51 5.49 3.77
N LEU A 155 10.54 6.02 3.09
CA LEU A 155 11.89 6.16 3.65
C LEU A 155 11.94 7.13 4.84
N SER A 156 11.15 8.21 4.81
CA SER A 156 11.14 9.24 5.87
C SER A 156 10.69 8.74 7.24
N THR A 157 10.02 7.57 7.28
CA THR A 157 9.55 6.97 8.54
C THR A 157 10.70 6.46 9.43
N ARG A 158 11.92 6.31 8.90
CA ARG A 158 13.11 5.88 9.65
C ARG A 158 13.95 7.11 9.99
N LYS A 159 14.08 7.43 11.28
CA LYS A 159 14.71 8.68 11.80
C LYS A 159 16.04 9.10 11.15
N PRO A 160 17.01 8.21 10.84
CA PRO A 160 18.25 8.63 10.20
C PRO A 160 18.09 9.25 8.80
N CYS A 161 16.97 8.99 8.13
CA CYS A 161 16.62 9.54 6.83
C CYS A 161 15.28 10.29 6.90
N ASP A 162 15.16 11.21 7.85
CA ASP A 162 13.97 12.06 7.98
C ASP A 162 13.78 13.00 6.76
N LYS A 163 12.69 13.79 6.80
CA LYS A 163 12.32 14.69 5.70
C LYS A 163 13.45 15.70 5.34
N GLU A 164 14.20 16.18 6.33
CA GLU A 164 15.29 17.14 6.09
C GLU A 164 16.52 16.48 5.46
N TRP A 165 16.88 15.29 5.95
CA TRP A 165 17.96 14.50 5.38
C TRP A 165 17.65 14.12 3.93
N LEU A 166 16.42 13.68 3.65
CA LEU A 166 15.96 13.32 2.31
C LEU A 166 15.99 14.53 1.37
N LYS A 167 15.52 15.70 1.83
CA LYS A 167 15.59 16.95 1.07
C LYS A 167 17.02 17.31 0.69
N THR A 168 17.94 17.20 1.65
CA THR A 168 19.37 17.50 1.41
C THR A 168 20.00 16.53 0.41
N ASN A 169 19.68 15.24 0.50
CA ASN A 169 20.23 14.23 -0.41
C ASN A 169 19.60 14.30 -1.81
N LEU A 170 18.29 14.58 -1.93
CA LEU A 170 17.64 14.78 -3.22
C LEU A 170 18.27 15.92 -4.02
N ASN A 171 18.45 17.09 -3.39
CA ASN A 171 19.05 18.24 -4.06
C ASN A 171 20.46 17.92 -4.58
N LYS A 172 21.22 17.09 -3.85
CA LYS A 172 22.55 16.65 -4.28
C LYS A 172 22.50 15.64 -5.43
N LEU A 173 21.65 14.61 -5.32
CA LEU A 173 21.59 13.49 -6.25
C LEU A 173 20.90 13.85 -7.57
N PHE A 174 19.80 14.59 -7.50
CA PHE A 174 19.02 15.01 -8.68
C PHE A 174 19.52 16.32 -9.31
N LYS A 175 20.56 16.96 -8.73
CA LYS A 175 21.18 18.21 -9.22
C LYS A 175 20.12 19.28 -9.52
N GLU A 176 20.13 19.86 -10.72
CA GLU A 176 19.19 20.89 -11.19
C GLU A 176 17.72 20.44 -11.14
N LYS A 177 17.44 19.13 -11.21
CA LYS A 177 16.08 18.57 -11.10
C LYS A 177 15.65 18.36 -9.65
N GLY A 178 16.58 18.38 -8.70
CA GLY A 178 16.30 18.11 -7.28
C GLY A 178 15.35 19.12 -6.67
N GLU A 179 15.51 20.40 -7.01
CA GLU A 179 14.61 21.46 -6.55
C GLU A 179 13.19 21.29 -7.11
N GLN A 180 13.05 20.87 -8.37
CA GLN A 180 11.75 20.63 -9.02
C GLN A 180 11.01 19.43 -8.40
N VAL A 181 11.73 18.32 -8.16
CA VAL A 181 11.21 17.16 -7.43
C VAL A 181 10.87 17.53 -5.97
N MET A 182 11.70 18.35 -5.32
CA MET A 182 11.41 18.79 -3.96
C MET A 182 10.18 19.68 -3.89
N ASN A 183 10.02 20.64 -4.81
CA ASN A 183 8.86 21.54 -4.82
C ASN A 183 7.56 20.77 -5.03
N SER A 184 7.55 19.75 -5.88
CA SER A 184 6.36 18.93 -6.14
C SER A 184 5.95 18.04 -4.96
N ILE A 185 6.88 17.66 -4.07
CA ILE A 185 6.59 16.84 -2.87
C ILE A 185 6.46 17.70 -1.61
N ALA A 186 7.05 18.90 -1.58
CA ALA A 186 7.09 19.76 -0.40
C ALA A 186 5.69 20.16 0.09
N ASP A 187 4.79 20.55 -0.83
CA ASP A 187 3.43 20.93 -0.47
C ASP A 187 2.66 19.78 0.19
N ILE A 188 2.88 18.55 -0.30
CA ILE A 188 2.29 17.32 0.25
C ILE A 188 2.80 17.10 1.68
N TRP A 189 4.11 17.24 1.90
CA TRP A 189 4.71 17.08 3.22
C TRP A 189 4.34 18.17 4.22
N ILE A 190 4.15 19.40 3.75
CA ILE A 190 3.67 20.52 4.56
C ILE A 190 2.25 20.21 5.02
N GLU A 191 1.37 19.79 4.11
CA GLU A 191 -0.02 19.48 4.45
C GLU A 191 -0.11 18.29 5.41
N GLU A 192 0.67 17.23 5.19
CA GLU A 192 0.80 16.13 6.15
C GLU A 192 1.26 16.63 7.53
N GLY A 193 2.26 17.51 7.58
CA GLY A 193 2.75 18.09 8.83
C GLY A 193 1.66 18.85 9.59
N ARG A 194 0.79 19.57 8.87
CA ARG A 194 -0.36 20.28 9.45
C ARG A 194 -1.42 19.31 9.97
N ILE A 195 -1.69 18.23 9.25
CA ILE A 195 -2.62 17.18 9.69
C ILE A 195 -2.09 16.48 10.95
N GLU A 196 -0.80 16.14 11.00
CA GLU A 196 -0.16 15.53 12.17
C GLU A 196 -0.12 16.46 13.39
N GLU A 197 0.16 17.75 13.19
CA GLU A 197 0.09 18.76 14.25
C GLU A 197 -1.33 18.91 14.78
N ALA A 198 -2.33 18.94 13.90
CA ALA A 198 -3.73 19.00 14.29
C ALA A 198 -4.13 17.77 15.12
N ARG A 199 -3.77 16.54 14.70
CA ARG A 199 -3.98 15.30 15.46
C ARG A 199 -3.30 15.35 16.83
N THR A 200 -2.02 15.75 16.86
CA THR A 200 -1.22 15.85 18.08
C THR A 200 -1.84 16.84 19.06
N SER A 201 -2.29 18.00 18.57
CA SER A 201 -2.93 19.02 19.42
C SER A 201 -4.22 18.51 20.08
N ILE A 202 -5.02 17.69 19.38
CA ILE A 202 -6.22 17.06 19.95
C ILE A 202 -5.82 16.08 21.06
N ILE A 203 -4.83 15.24 20.78
CA ILE A 203 -4.31 14.25 21.74
C ILE A 203 -3.79 14.96 22.99
N ASP A 204 -3.04 16.05 22.85
CA ASP A 204 -2.50 16.81 23.97
C ASP A 204 -3.61 17.43 24.82
N VAL A 205 -4.64 18.04 24.20
CA VAL A 205 -5.82 18.53 24.93
C VAL A 205 -6.51 17.42 25.72
N LEU A 206 -6.70 16.25 25.11
CA LEU A 206 -7.35 15.13 25.77
C LEU A 206 -6.49 14.55 26.90
N LYS A 207 -5.17 14.45 26.73
CA LYS A 207 -4.24 14.01 27.77
C LYS A 207 -4.23 14.99 28.95
N LEU A 208 -4.23 16.29 28.67
CA LEU A 208 -4.30 17.33 29.70
C LEU A 208 -5.59 17.22 30.53
N LYS A 209 -6.73 16.90 29.91
CA LYS A 209 -8.02 16.82 30.59
C LYS A 209 -8.29 15.48 31.31
N TYR A 210 -7.80 14.38 30.76
CA TYR A 210 -8.23 13.04 31.19
C TYR A 210 -7.09 12.07 31.56
N ALA A 211 -5.83 12.54 31.54
CA ALA A 211 -4.59 11.82 31.84
C ALA A 211 -4.25 10.64 30.91
N ASN A 212 -5.21 9.75 30.63
CA ASN A 212 -5.05 8.60 29.75
C ASN A 212 -6.09 8.62 28.62
N ILE A 213 -5.68 8.22 27.43
CA ILE A 213 -6.54 8.09 26.25
C ILE A 213 -6.46 6.65 25.77
N SER A 214 -7.60 6.08 25.37
CA SER A 214 -7.62 4.73 24.80
C SER A 214 -6.94 4.69 23.43
N GLN A 215 -6.28 3.57 23.13
CA GLN A 215 -5.67 3.35 21.81
C GLN A 215 -6.70 3.46 20.67
N SER A 216 -7.96 3.10 20.94
CA SER A 216 -9.06 3.24 19.99
C SER A 216 -9.23 4.69 19.52
N ILE A 217 -9.24 5.68 20.43
CA ILE A 217 -9.37 7.10 20.07
C ILE A 217 -8.17 7.55 19.21
N THR A 218 -6.96 7.14 19.56
CA THR A 218 -5.76 7.46 18.79
C THR A 218 -5.83 6.90 17.37
N THR A 219 -6.22 5.63 17.21
CA THR A 219 -6.38 5.00 15.89
C THR A 219 -7.50 5.67 15.09
N MET A 220 -8.60 6.06 15.73
CA MET A 220 -9.68 6.77 15.05
C MET A 220 -9.24 8.14 14.51
N LEU A 221 -8.47 8.90 15.30
CA LEU A 221 -7.91 10.19 14.86
C LEU A 221 -6.89 10.05 13.73
N GLN A 222 -6.09 8.98 13.74
CA GLN A 222 -5.12 8.69 12.68
C GLN A 222 -5.77 8.42 11.31
N ASN A 223 -7.03 7.97 11.28
CA ASN A 223 -7.74 7.70 10.04
C ASN A 223 -8.32 8.96 9.38
N ILE A 224 -8.40 10.09 10.09
CA ILE A 224 -9.03 11.33 9.60
C ILE A 224 -8.00 12.16 8.84
N GLN A 225 -8.14 12.27 7.53
CA GLN A 225 -7.21 13.01 6.67
C GLN A 225 -7.60 14.49 6.46
N ASP A 226 -8.85 14.87 6.73
CA ASP A 226 -9.30 16.26 6.54
C ASP A 226 -8.88 17.14 7.73
N HIS A 227 -8.03 18.14 7.43
CA HIS A 227 -7.55 19.10 8.42
C HIS A 227 -8.69 19.94 9.05
N ASN A 228 -9.77 20.24 8.33
CA ASN A 228 -10.93 20.96 8.88
C ASN A 228 -11.72 20.12 9.87
N GLU A 229 -11.89 18.83 9.60
CA GLU A 229 -12.53 17.89 10.53
C GLU A 229 -11.73 17.80 11.84
N LEU A 230 -10.40 17.68 11.74
CA LEU A 230 -9.51 17.70 12.91
C LEU A 230 -9.62 19.02 13.69
N ARG A 231 -9.73 20.16 12.99
CA ARG A 231 -9.93 21.46 13.64
C ARG A 231 -11.26 21.54 14.40
N ILE A 232 -12.33 20.94 13.89
CA ILE A 232 -13.62 20.84 14.60
C ILE A 232 -13.48 19.91 15.81
N LEU A 233 -12.90 18.73 15.62
CA LEU A 233 -12.65 17.76 16.69
C LEU A 233 -11.80 18.34 17.82
N ARG A 234 -10.84 19.21 17.52
CA ARG A 234 -10.08 19.93 18.55
C ARG A 234 -10.96 20.78 19.45
N ARG A 235 -11.94 21.50 18.88
CA ARG A 235 -12.92 22.26 19.67
C ARG A 235 -13.80 21.33 20.49
N GLU A 236 -14.21 20.20 19.92
CA GLU A 236 -15.01 19.21 20.63
C GLU A 236 -14.25 18.54 21.78
N ALA A 237 -12.94 18.29 21.64
CA ALA A 237 -12.08 17.80 22.71
C ALA A 237 -12.02 18.78 23.90
N VAL A 238 -11.94 20.08 23.61
CA VAL A 238 -12.01 21.15 24.63
C VAL A 238 -13.38 21.17 25.31
N LEU A 239 -14.47 20.99 24.58
CA LEU A 239 -15.84 21.10 25.09
C LEU A 239 -16.40 19.83 25.77
N ALA A 240 -15.89 18.65 25.40
CA ALA A 240 -16.36 17.38 25.96
C ALA A 240 -16.17 17.37 27.48
N ARG A 241 -17.10 16.75 28.22
CA ARG A 241 -17.04 16.62 29.69
C ARG A 241 -16.27 15.38 30.13
N ASN A 242 -16.23 14.36 29.27
CA ASN A 242 -15.51 13.11 29.49
C ASN A 242 -15.10 12.48 28.14
N LEU A 243 -14.26 11.43 28.21
CA LEU A 243 -13.77 10.72 27.03
C LEU A 243 -14.87 10.02 26.24
N SER A 244 -15.92 9.51 26.90
CA SER A 244 -17.01 8.81 26.21
C SER A 244 -17.82 9.77 25.33
N GLU A 245 -18.03 11.00 25.80
CA GLU A 245 -18.70 12.05 25.04
C GLU A 245 -17.87 12.43 23.80
N PHE A 246 -16.56 12.64 23.97
CA PHE A 246 -15.67 12.91 22.84
C PHE A 246 -15.65 11.74 21.84
N GLN A 247 -15.54 10.50 22.33
CA GLN A 247 -15.52 9.30 21.49
C GLN A 247 -16.82 9.15 20.68
N THR A 248 -17.97 9.50 21.26
CA THR A 248 -19.26 9.48 20.55
C THR A 248 -19.26 10.45 19.37
N ARG A 249 -18.69 11.64 19.55
CA ARG A 249 -18.57 12.63 18.48
C ARG A 249 -17.55 12.22 17.42
N LEU A 250 -16.41 11.67 17.84
CA LEU A 250 -15.40 11.12 16.94
C LEU A 250 -15.94 10.00 16.05
N ASN A 251 -16.81 9.13 16.57
CA ASN A 251 -17.46 8.07 15.80
C ASN A 251 -18.32 8.59 14.63
N ALA A 252 -18.80 9.84 14.68
CA ALA A 252 -19.56 10.42 13.59
C ALA A 252 -18.71 10.63 12.32
N TYR A 253 -17.40 10.78 12.47
CA TYR A 253 -16.44 10.96 11.38
C TYR A 253 -15.89 9.63 10.83
N GLN A 254 -16.31 8.49 11.38
CA GLN A 254 -15.92 7.14 10.91
C GLN A 254 -17.00 6.48 10.05
N ARG A 255 -18.14 7.15 9.82
CA ARG A 255 -19.26 6.65 9.01
C ARG A 255 -19.20 7.19 7.58
N VAL A 256 -18.16 6.81 6.84
CA VAL A 256 -18.13 6.87 5.36
C VAL A 256 -17.36 5.65 4.87
#